data_AF-C6BIM3-F1
#
_entry.id   AF-C6BIM3-F1
#
_cell.length_a   1.000
_cell.length_b   1.000
_cell.length_c   1.000
_cell.angle_alpha   90.00
_cell.angle_beta   90.00
_cell.angle_gamma   90.00
#
_symmetry.space_group_name_H-M   'P 1'
#
loop_
_entity.id
_entity.type
_entity.pdbx_description
1 polymer ?
#
loop_
_entity_poly.entity_id
_entity_poly.type
_entity_poly.pdbx_seq_one_letter_code
_entity_poly.pdbx_strand_id
1 'polypeptide(L)'
;MIRNYGDEAIELARKNYSEGKRFLSRPPITDPFGGVMVVVDYRDEDGDDVDCLVYFEEGGPKLFDLAESLFQYLSNKKPQSTSVLEKVVQGFGVPGILAVIITVAVIALAVRDPKAVPEQLWSGLALVLGFYFGSKSKL
;
A
#
# COMPACT_ATOMS: atom_id res chain seq x y z
N MET A 1 17.84 13.00 -15.01
CA MET A 1 18.77 12.07 -14.33
C MET A 1 17.89 11.12 -13.53
N ILE A 2 17.77 9.85 -13.93
CA ILE A 2 16.89 8.89 -13.24
C ILE A 2 17.60 8.53 -11.94
N ARG A 3 17.04 8.94 -10.81
CA ARG A 3 17.61 8.64 -9.49
C ARG A 3 17.52 7.14 -9.24
N ASN A 4 18.64 6.47 -8.98
CA ASN A 4 18.66 5.03 -8.73
C ASN A 4 18.50 4.75 -7.24
N TYR A 5 17.24 4.69 -6.80
CA TYR A 5 16.89 4.44 -5.40
C TYR A 5 17.40 3.10 -4.86
N GLY A 6 17.60 2.09 -5.72
CA GLY A 6 18.14 0.79 -5.32
C GLY A 6 19.59 0.88 -4.86
N ASP A 7 20.43 1.52 -5.68
CA ASP A 7 21.86 1.70 -5.36
C ASP A 7 22.04 2.58 -4.11
N GLU A 8 21.29 3.69 -4.02
CA GLU A 8 21.32 4.58 -2.84
C GLU A 8 20.90 3.85 -1.55
N ALA A 9 19.90 2.96 -1.64
CA ALA A 9 19.44 2.18 -0.49
C ALA A 9 20.50 1.15 -0.06
N ILE A 10 21.16 0.49 -1.00
CA ILE A 10 22.24 -0.45 -0.73
C ILE A 10 23.43 0.27 -0.09
N GLU A 11 23.80 1.45 -0.57
CA GLU A 11 24.90 2.23 0.03
C GLU A 11 24.57 2.63 1.47
N LEU A 12 23.34 3.07 1.73
CA LEU A 12 22.92 3.42 3.08
C LEU A 12 22.88 2.20 4.01
N ALA A 13 22.39 1.06 3.53
CA ALA A 13 22.38 -0.19 4.28
C ALA A 13 23.81 -0.65 4.60
N ARG A 14 24.72 -0.63 3.61
CA ARG A 14 26.12 -1.04 3.80
C ARG A 14 26.89 -0.12 4.75
N LYS A 15 26.53 1.17 4.81
CA LYS A 15 27.12 2.12 5.77
C LYS A 15 26.68 1.85 7.22
N ASN A 16 25.43 1.43 7.43
CA ASN A 16 24.88 1.16 8.76
C ASN A 16 25.14 -0.29 9.22
N TYR A 17 25.22 -1.23 8.29
CA TYR A 17 25.52 -2.64 8.52
C TYR A 17 26.83 -3.02 7.81
N SER A 18 27.96 -2.54 8.33
CA SER A 18 29.28 -2.78 7.72
C SER A 18 29.67 -4.25 7.65
N GLU A 19 29.08 -5.08 8.51
CA GLU A 19 29.36 -6.51 8.62
C GLU A 19 28.46 -7.36 7.71
N GLY A 20 27.38 -6.76 7.18
CA GLY A 20 26.46 -7.42 6.25
C GLY A 20 27.13 -7.80 4.93
N LYS A 21 26.67 -8.90 4.34
CA LYS A 21 27.15 -9.43 3.05
C LYS A 21 25.96 -9.57 2.10
N ARG A 22 26.24 -9.56 0.79
CA ARG A 22 25.23 -9.80 -0.28
C ARG A 22 24.00 -8.88 -0.21
N PHE A 23 24.22 -7.57 -0.12
CA PHE A 23 23.15 -6.59 -0.23
C PHE A 23 22.47 -6.65 -1.60
N LEU A 24 21.15 -6.81 -1.60
CA LEU A 24 20.30 -6.82 -2.78
C LEU A 24 19.09 -5.91 -2.54
N SER A 25 18.88 -4.93 -3.41
CA SER A 25 17.66 -4.10 -3.36
C SER A 25 16.54 -4.77 -4.14
N ARG A 26 15.35 -4.83 -3.54
CA ARG A 26 14.11 -5.14 -4.25
C ARG A 26 13.66 -3.92 -5.08
N PRO A 27 12.78 -4.11 -6.09
CA PRO A 27 12.25 -3.00 -6.86
C PRO A 27 11.65 -1.90 -5.97
N PRO A 28 11.93 -0.62 -6.26
CA PRO A 28 11.41 0.50 -5.47
C PRO A 28 9.88 0.57 -5.55
N ILE A 29 9.26 0.79 -4.40
CA ILE A 29 7.83 1.05 -4.26
C ILE A 29 7.65 2.57 -4.19
N THR A 30 7.10 3.14 -5.26
CA THR A 30 6.88 4.59 -5.40
C THR A 30 5.51 5.02 -4.89
N ASP A 31 5.41 6.23 -4.32
CA ASP A 31 4.19 6.82 -3.75
C ASP A 31 3.62 6.19 -2.44
N PRO A 32 4.34 5.42 -1.60
CA PRO A 32 3.87 5.20 -0.23
C PRO A 32 3.99 6.53 0.53
N PHE A 33 2.86 7.12 0.93
CA PHE A 33 2.80 8.35 1.74
C PHE A 33 3.60 9.53 1.16
N GLY A 34 3.71 9.63 -0.17
CA GLY A 34 4.45 10.69 -0.87
C GLY A 34 5.97 10.50 -0.96
N GLY A 35 6.49 9.31 -0.64
CA GLY A 35 7.92 8.97 -0.74
C GLY A 35 8.22 7.82 -1.70
N VAL A 36 9.43 7.27 -1.59
CA VAL A 36 9.84 6.03 -2.27
C VAL A 36 10.41 5.08 -1.23
N MET A 37 9.93 3.84 -1.19
CA MET A 37 10.43 2.79 -0.30
C MET A 37 11.22 1.75 -1.07
N VAL A 38 12.35 1.32 -0.53
CA VAL A 38 13.17 0.23 -1.05
C VAL A 38 13.44 -0.75 0.07
N VAL A 39 13.23 -2.03 -0.17
CA VAL A 39 13.64 -3.10 0.75
C VAL A 39 15.01 -3.58 0.30
N VAL A 40 15.95 -3.68 1.22
CA VAL A 40 17.30 -4.19 0.98
C VAL A 40 17.49 -5.45 1.81
N ASP A 41 17.64 -6.56 1.11
CA ASP A 41 17.93 -7.87 1.67
C ASP A 41 19.45 -7.98 1.83
N TYR A 42 19.92 -8.43 3.00
CA TYR A 42 21.34 -8.69 3.23
C TYR A 42 21.51 -9.88 4.17
N ARG A 43 22.71 -10.45 4.20
CA ARG A 43 23.07 -11.52 5.12
C ARG A 43 23.93 -10.98 6.24
N ASP A 44 23.57 -11.24 7.49
CA ASP A 44 24.37 -10.79 8.63
C ASP A 44 25.62 -11.67 8.88
N GLU A 45 26.31 -11.45 9.99
CA GLU A 45 27.48 -12.26 10.39
C GLU A 45 27.14 -13.69 10.77
N ASP A 46 25.97 -13.90 11.40
CA ASP A 46 25.45 -15.20 11.82
C ASP A 46 24.98 -16.04 10.61
N GLY A 47 24.86 -15.39 9.45
CA GLY A 47 24.50 -16.01 8.18
C GLY A 47 23.01 -15.97 7.91
N ASP A 48 22.25 -15.26 8.75
CA ASP A 48 20.81 -15.09 8.61
C ASP A 48 20.50 -14.05 7.53
N ASP A 49 19.46 -14.32 6.74
CA ASP A 49 18.98 -13.38 5.74
C ASP A 49 18.04 -12.37 6.45
N VAL A 50 18.46 -11.11 6.42
CA VAL A 50 17.83 -9.98 7.13
C VAL A 50 17.36 -8.95 6.11
N ASP A 51 16.15 -8.44 6.31
CA ASP A 51 15.57 -7.38 5.49
C ASP A 51 15.70 -6.04 6.23
N CYS A 52 16.14 -4.99 5.53
CA CYS A 52 16.03 -3.61 6.02
C CYS A 52 15.24 -2.75 5.04
N LEU A 53 14.54 -1.74 5.56
CA LEU A 53 13.68 -0.86 4.77
C LEU A 53 14.30 0.53 4.70
N VAL A 54 14.46 1.05 3.49
CA VAL A 54 14.93 2.41 3.25
C VAL A 54 13.79 3.23 2.66
N TYR A 55 13.44 4.33 3.34
CA TYR A 55 12.41 5.26 2.90
C TYR A 55 13.03 6.59 2.49
N PHE A 56 12.83 6.98 1.24
CA PHE A 56 13.28 8.23 0.65
C PHE A 56 12.16 9.27 0.71
N GLU A 57 12.44 10.37 1.40
CA GLU A 57 11.57 11.55 1.51
C GLU A 57 12.32 12.83 1.17
N GLU A 58 11.61 13.96 1.09
CA GLU A 58 12.22 15.28 0.85
C GLU A 58 13.30 15.65 1.88
N GLY A 59 13.21 15.10 3.11
CA GLY A 59 14.20 15.29 4.18
C GLY A 59 15.44 14.39 4.10
N GLY A 60 15.54 13.52 3.08
CA GLY A 60 16.63 12.55 2.91
C GLY A 60 16.21 11.11 3.20
N PRO A 61 17.09 10.13 2.92
CA PRO A 61 16.78 8.71 3.12
C PRO A 61 16.84 8.31 4.60
N LYS A 62 15.90 7.50 5.04
CA LYS A 62 15.83 6.93 6.39
C LYS A 62 15.83 5.41 6.33
N LEU A 63 16.60 4.79 7.22
CA LEU A 63 16.70 3.35 7.33
C LEU A 63 15.88 2.86 8.52
N PHE A 64 15.20 1.73 8.33
CA PHE A 64 14.37 1.07 9.32
C PHE A 64 14.63 -0.43 9.31
N ASP A 65 14.93 -0.97 10.48
CA ASP A 65 15.29 -2.38 10.69
C ASP A 65 14.05 -3.27 10.72
N LEU A 66 12.89 -2.68 11.06
CA LEU A 66 11.62 -3.36 11.21
C LEU A 66 10.51 -2.62 10.47
N ALA A 67 9.60 -3.40 9.89
CA ALA A 67 8.40 -2.86 9.26
C ALA A 67 7.57 -2.05 10.28
N GLU A 68 7.53 -2.47 11.54
CA GLU A 68 6.81 -1.77 12.62
C GLU A 68 7.34 -0.34 12.85
N SER A 69 8.66 -0.16 12.87
CA SER A 69 9.29 1.16 13.02
C SER A 69 8.98 2.07 11.85
N LEU A 70 8.97 1.51 10.63
CA LEU A 70 8.51 2.22 9.45
C LEU A 70 7.02 2.58 9.56
N PHE A 71 6.15 1.65 9.95
CA PHE A 71 4.73 1.90 10.10
C PHE A 71 4.44 2.98 11.15
N GLN A 72 5.14 2.95 12.28
CA GLN A 72 5.01 3.96 13.32
C GLN A 72 5.50 5.33 12.83
N TYR A 73 6.59 5.35 12.06
CA TYR A 73 7.12 6.56 11.42
C TYR A 73 6.11 7.15 10.40
N LEU A 74 5.56 6.31 9.53
CA LEU A 74 4.57 6.70 8.53
C LEU A 74 3.23 7.11 9.16
N SER A 75 2.82 6.46 10.26
CA SER A 75 1.57 6.79 10.98
C SER A 75 1.67 8.12 11.72
N ASN A 76 2.86 8.48 12.19
CA ASN A 76 3.13 9.78 12.81
C ASN A 76 3.27 10.91 11.78
N LYS A 77 3.52 10.58 10.51
CA LYS A 77 3.40 11.55 9.41
C LYS A 77 1.92 11.75 9.10
N LYS A 78 1.44 13.00 9.24
CA LYS A 78 0.14 13.39 8.69
C LYS A 78 0.09 12.94 7.22
N PRO A 79 -0.92 12.17 6.80
CA PRO A 79 -0.98 11.63 5.46
C PRO A 79 -1.03 12.81 4.47
N GLN A 80 0.07 13.02 3.74
CA GLN A 80 0.05 13.67 2.44
C GLN A 80 -0.30 12.69 1.32
N SER A 81 -0.58 11.43 1.67
CA SER A 81 -1.43 10.57 0.86
C SER A 81 -2.79 11.23 0.80
N THR A 82 -3.09 11.87 -0.34
CA THR A 82 -4.45 12.04 -0.80
C THR A 82 -5.21 10.77 -0.46
N SER A 83 -6.21 10.92 0.40
CA SER A 83 -6.91 9.80 1.02
C SER A 83 -7.36 8.83 -0.07
N VAL A 84 -7.43 7.53 0.20
CA VAL A 84 -8.10 6.58 -0.71
C VAL A 84 -9.49 7.11 -1.09
N LEU A 85 -10.13 7.86 -0.18
CA LEU A 85 -11.33 8.64 -0.47
C LEU A 85 -11.12 9.73 -1.53
N GLU A 86 -10.04 10.54 -1.50
CA GLU A 86 -9.78 11.54 -2.54
C GLU A 86 -9.45 10.93 -3.90
N LYS A 87 -8.69 9.82 -3.96
CA LYS A 87 -8.47 9.09 -5.22
C LYS A 87 -9.80 8.51 -5.76
N VAL A 88 -10.73 8.10 -4.90
CA VAL A 88 -12.10 7.67 -5.27
C VAL A 88 -13.00 8.84 -5.64
N VAL A 89 -12.91 9.98 -4.95
CA VAL A 89 -13.66 11.22 -5.24
C VAL A 89 -13.24 11.76 -6.61
N GLN A 90 -11.94 11.80 -6.91
CA GLN A 90 -11.41 12.27 -8.19
C GLN A 90 -11.66 11.27 -9.33
N GLY A 91 -11.67 9.96 -9.05
CA GLY A 91 -11.86 8.92 -10.08
C GLY A 91 -13.32 8.56 -10.39
N PHE A 92 -14.23 8.62 -9.42
CA PHE A 92 -15.63 8.17 -9.56
C PHE A 92 -16.68 9.24 -9.21
N GLY A 93 -16.27 10.37 -8.63
CA GLY A 93 -17.19 11.39 -8.12
C GLY A 93 -17.99 10.94 -6.88
N VAL A 94 -18.84 11.85 -6.38
CA VAL A 94 -19.79 11.60 -5.27
C VAL A 94 -20.61 10.29 -5.43
N PRO A 95 -21.04 9.88 -6.66
CA PRO A 95 -21.77 8.63 -6.84
C PRO A 95 -20.96 7.35 -6.50
N GLY A 96 -19.65 7.33 -6.77
CA GLY A 96 -18.81 6.17 -6.47
C GLY A 96 -18.62 5.94 -4.97
N ILE A 97 -18.53 7.02 -4.21
CA ILE A 97 -18.42 6.95 -2.75
C ILE A 97 -19.71 6.40 -2.16
N LEU A 98 -20.87 6.84 -2.67
CA LEU A 98 -22.17 6.29 -2.25
C LEU A 98 -22.25 4.79 -2.54
N ALA A 99 -21.79 4.33 -3.71
CA ALA A 99 -21.75 2.92 -4.05
C ALA A 99 -20.86 2.09 -3.10
N VAL A 100 -19.69 2.61 -2.73
CA VAL A 100 -18.81 1.96 -1.75
C VAL A 100 -19.45 1.90 -0.37
N ILE A 101 -20.05 2.99 0.10
CA ILE A 101 -20.72 3.04 1.40
C ILE A 101 -21.90 2.05 1.44
N ILE A 102 -22.71 2.00 0.38
CA ILE A 102 -23.84 1.06 0.28
C ILE A 102 -23.33 -0.37 0.26
N THR A 103 -22.27 -0.66 -0.49
CA THR A 103 -21.69 -2.00 -0.57
C THR A 103 -21.17 -2.47 0.78
N VAL A 104 -20.42 -1.61 1.50
CA VAL A 104 -19.92 -1.92 2.85
C VAL A 104 -21.07 -2.07 3.85
N ALA A 105 -22.09 -1.22 3.77
CA ALA A 105 -23.28 -1.33 4.62
C ALA A 105 -24.03 -2.65 4.40
N VAL A 106 -24.18 -3.08 3.15
CA VAL A 106 -24.84 -4.34 2.81
C VAL A 106 -24.01 -5.55 3.25
N ILE A 107 -22.69 -5.52 3.08
CA ILE A 107 -21.79 -6.58 3.58
C ILE A 107 -21.86 -6.65 5.12
N ALA A 108 -21.81 -5.51 5.80
CA ALA A 108 -21.91 -5.45 7.26
C ALA A 108 -23.27 -5.95 7.78
N LEU A 109 -24.36 -5.64 7.07
CA LEU A 109 -25.70 -6.14 7.37
C LEU A 109 -25.77 -7.66 7.14
N ALA A 110 -25.22 -8.15 6.03
CA ALA A 110 -25.20 -9.57 5.69
C ALA A 110 -24.38 -10.42 6.69
N VAL A 111 -23.31 -9.85 7.24
CA VAL A 111 -22.48 -10.52 8.27
C VAL A 111 -23.19 -10.55 9.63
N ARG A 112 -23.93 -9.48 9.99
CA ARG A 112 -24.58 -9.37 11.31
C ARG A 112 -25.95 -10.03 11.37
N ASP A 113 -26.72 -9.97 10.29
CA ASP A 113 -28.03 -10.61 10.20
C ASP A 113 -28.35 -11.00 8.74
N PRO A 114 -27.89 -12.20 8.30
CA PRO A 114 -28.08 -12.65 6.92
C PRO A 114 -29.55 -12.86 6.53
N LYS A 115 -30.48 -12.90 7.50
CA LYS A 115 -31.94 -12.97 7.24
C LYS A 115 -32.58 -11.61 7.04
N ALA A 116 -31.89 -10.53 7.42
CA ALA A 116 -32.36 -9.15 7.30
C ALA A 116 -32.01 -8.51 5.95
N VAL A 117 -31.37 -9.23 5.03
CA VAL A 117 -31.06 -8.74 3.68
C VAL A 117 -32.25 -9.04 2.76
N PRO A 118 -33.10 -8.05 2.42
CA PRO A 118 -34.20 -8.26 1.48
C PRO A 118 -33.70 -8.81 0.14
N GLU A 119 -34.43 -9.75 -0.43
CA GLU A 119 -34.12 -10.41 -1.70
C GLU A 119 -33.86 -9.42 -2.85
N GLN A 120 -34.46 -8.22 -2.78
CA GLN A 120 -34.26 -7.14 -3.74
C GLN A 120 -32.86 -6.51 -3.70
N LEU A 121 -32.13 -6.62 -2.58
CA LEU A 121 -30.73 -6.19 -2.51
C LEU A 121 -29.80 -7.18 -3.19
N TRP A 122 -30.19 -8.47 -3.27
CA TRP A 122 -29.41 -9.48 -3.98
C TRP A 122 -29.38 -9.24 -5.48
N SER A 123 -30.54 -8.88 -6.05
CA SER A 123 -30.62 -8.48 -7.46
C SER A 123 -29.89 -7.16 -7.72
N GLY A 124 -29.94 -6.21 -6.78
CA GLY A 124 -29.15 -4.97 -6.83
C GLY A 124 -27.63 -5.22 -6.83
N LEU A 125 -27.14 -6.08 -5.93
CA LEU A 125 -25.74 -6.48 -5.88
C LEU A 125 -25.30 -7.21 -7.15
N ALA A 126 -26.12 -8.12 -7.67
CA ALA A 126 -25.84 -8.84 -8.91
C ALA A 126 -25.75 -7.89 -10.11
N LEU A 127 -26.61 -6.86 -10.18
CA LEU A 127 -26.56 -5.84 -11.23
C LEU A 127 -25.28 -4.99 -11.13
N VAL A 128 -24.90 -4.56 -9.93
CA VAL A 128 -23.67 -3.78 -9.69
C VAL A 128 -22.42 -4.60 -10.03
N LEU A 129 -22.37 -5.87 -9.61
CA LEU A 129 -21.31 -6.80 -9.96
C LEU A 129 -21.28 -7.07 -11.47
N GLY A 130 -22.43 -7.24 -12.10
CA GLY A 130 -22.57 -7.41 -13.55
C GLY A 130 -22.06 -6.20 -14.33
N PHE A 131 -22.34 -4.98 -13.88
CA PHE A 131 -21.77 -3.76 -14.45
C PHE A 131 -20.26 -3.68 -14.24
N TYR A 132 -19.77 -4.00 -13.04
CA TYR A 132 -18.36 -3.95 -12.70
C TYR A 132 -17.53 -4.93 -13.55
N PHE A 133 -17.96 -6.20 -13.65
CA PHE A 133 -17.27 -7.21 -14.44
C PHE A 133 -17.55 -7.10 -15.95
N GLY A 134 -18.76 -6.70 -16.35
CA GLY A 134 -19.12 -6.47 -17.75
C GLY A 134 -18.38 -5.28 -18.37
N SER A 135 -18.08 -4.23 -17.59
CA SER A 135 -17.31 -3.09 -18.07
C SER A 135 -15.83 -3.40 -18.37
N LYS A 136 -15.29 -4.49 -17.80
CA LYS A 136 -13.94 -4.99 -18.10
C LYS A 136 -13.88 -5.93 -19.32
N SER A 137 -15.03 -6.22 -19.95
CA SER A 137 -15.15 -7.15 -21.08
C SER A 137 -15.28 -6.48 -22.45
N LYS A 138 -14.90 -5.20 -22.61
CA LYS A 138 -14.66 -4.62 -23.94
C LYS A 138 -13.21 -4.82 -24.33
N LEU A 139 -12.93 -5.95 -24.98
CA LEU A 139 -11.89 -6.11 -25.99
C LEU A 139 -12.47 -5.72 -27.34
#